data_AF-A0A9P7ADS6-F1
#
_entry.id   AF-A0A9P7ADS6-F1
#
_cell.length_a   1.000
_cell.length_b   1.000
_cell.length_c   1.000
_cell.angle_alpha   90.00
_cell.angle_beta   90.00
_cell.angle_gamma   90.00
#
_symmetry.space_group_name_H-M   'P 1'
#
loop_
_entity.id
_entity.type
_entity.pdbx_description
1 polymer ?
#
loop_
_entity_poly.entity_id
_entity_poly.type
_entity_poly.pdbx_seq_one_letter_code
_entity_poly.pdbx_strand_id
1 'polypeptide(L)'
;MFACQFCAIVGVTPKVLPPLELDVVLMLGCSHLARILADAYLNPVTINFDMMRYSEVLQKQERGVNPGREEFLLTRYPPDREIILERPAVVLDKFGLIVLSYLPGAIDAAIQNDMLSATMMMSGPLGKSITRGTSPKDTWRTHESNFQISEHGLTSGCINLFAGVVPASSSWLHSFTLKCRLPLKATMVRLTVGRCADRRPLLPLQLRVMHSGLYWSSLTTQLGLGVWADTHHTQTMGTRLREWASVFTVVAVMCNRYTLLHRDALSRAQWFDIMTSSRQLYIGANEDAKYWH
;
A
#
# COMPACT_ATOMS: atom_id res chain seq x y z
N MET A 1 0.19 -10.11 3.50
CA MET A 1 -0.24 -9.09 2.52
C MET A 1 0.26 -7.74 3.02
N PHE A 2 0.95 -6.98 2.17
CA PHE A 2 1.40 -5.62 2.49
C PHE A 2 0.55 -4.61 1.71
N ALA A 3 0.04 -3.56 2.34
CA ALA A 3 -0.66 -2.46 1.67
C ALA A 3 -0.02 -1.13 2.07
N CYS A 4 0.27 -0.26 1.11
CA CYS A 4 0.97 1.00 1.35
C CYS A 4 0.13 2.21 0.94
N GLN A 5 -0.01 3.19 1.83
CA GLN A 5 -0.86 4.38 1.65
C GLN A 5 -0.05 5.69 1.52
N PHE A 6 -0.54 6.63 0.70
CA PHE A 6 0.12 7.89 0.33
C PHE A 6 -0.48 9.15 0.97
N CYS A 7 0.39 10.12 1.25
CA CYS A 7 0.04 11.53 1.41
C CYS A 7 1.21 12.37 0.87
N ALA A 8 0.99 13.15 -0.18
CA ALA A 8 2.04 13.83 -0.93
C ALA A 8 1.91 15.36 -0.86
N ILE A 9 3.04 16.06 -0.66
CA ILE A 9 3.20 17.50 -0.90
C ILE A 9 3.98 17.66 -2.22
N VAL A 10 3.46 18.50 -3.11
CA VAL A 10 4.03 18.76 -4.45
C VAL A 10 5.29 19.62 -4.30
N GLY A 11 6.43 19.13 -4.78
CA GLY A 11 7.70 19.85 -4.74
C GLY A 11 8.79 19.17 -5.58
N VAL A 12 9.78 19.97 -5.96
CA VAL A 12 10.79 19.77 -7.04
C VAL A 12 11.60 18.47 -6.92
N THR A 13 11.90 17.86 -8.08
CA THR A 13 12.69 16.64 -8.27
C THR A 13 14.14 16.78 -7.81
N PRO A 14 14.60 16.04 -6.79
CA PRO A 14 16.02 15.95 -6.45
C PRO A 14 16.76 14.95 -7.35
N LYS A 15 17.96 15.32 -7.82
CA LYS A 15 18.87 14.42 -8.52
C LYS A 15 19.57 13.52 -7.50
N VAL A 16 19.11 12.27 -7.39
CA VAL A 16 19.80 11.20 -6.64
C VAL A 16 20.65 10.40 -7.63
N LEU A 17 21.96 10.35 -7.42
CA LEU A 17 22.86 9.47 -8.16
C LEU A 17 22.62 8.01 -7.71
N PRO A 18 22.43 7.05 -8.63
CA PRO A 18 22.29 5.65 -8.24
C PRO A 18 23.61 5.13 -7.64
N PRO A 19 23.55 4.19 -6.66
CA PRO A 19 24.74 3.57 -6.10
C PRO A 19 25.54 2.84 -7.19
N LEU A 20 26.88 2.91 -7.08
CA LEU A 20 27.81 2.48 -8.13
C LEU A 20 27.87 0.95 -8.36
N GLU A 21 27.35 0.13 -7.44
CA GLU A 21 27.29 -1.33 -7.60
C GLU A 21 25.94 -1.84 -7.09
N LEU A 22 25.15 -2.44 -7.98
CA LEU A 22 23.90 -3.11 -7.65
C LEU A 22 24.17 -4.60 -7.47
N ASP A 23 23.69 -5.19 -6.36
CA ASP A 23 23.73 -6.64 -6.13
C ASP A 23 23.07 -7.40 -7.30
N VAL A 24 23.65 -8.53 -7.72
CA VAL A 24 23.16 -9.36 -8.82
C VAL A 24 21.72 -9.79 -8.58
N VAL A 25 21.36 -10.11 -7.33
CA VAL A 25 19.99 -10.49 -6.96
C VAL A 25 19.02 -9.33 -7.20
N LEU A 26 19.42 -8.11 -6.88
CA LEU A 26 18.61 -6.92 -7.14
C LEU A 26 18.48 -6.64 -8.64
N MET A 27 19.55 -6.78 -9.41
CA MET A 27 19.49 -6.63 -10.88
C MET A 27 18.51 -7.63 -11.50
N LEU A 28 18.57 -8.91 -11.09
CA LEU A 28 17.65 -9.94 -11.55
C LEU A 28 16.19 -9.63 -11.18
N GLY A 29 15.95 -9.18 -9.94
CA GLY A 29 14.62 -8.74 -9.49
C GLY A 29 14.09 -7.55 -10.30
N CYS A 30 14.94 -6.56 -10.59
CA CYS A 30 14.60 -5.41 -11.42
C CYS A 30 14.28 -5.82 -12.86
N SER A 31 15.08 -6.70 -13.46
CA SER A 31 14.84 -7.22 -14.81
C SER A 31 13.53 -8.02 -14.88
N HIS A 32 13.24 -8.84 -13.87
CA HIS A 32 11.99 -9.58 -13.79
C HIS A 32 10.78 -8.65 -13.64
N LEU A 33 10.84 -7.70 -12.72
CA LEU A 33 9.79 -6.69 -12.54
C LEU A 33 9.56 -5.87 -13.82
N ALA A 34 10.64 -5.45 -14.49
CA ALA A 34 10.57 -4.70 -15.75
C ALA A 34 9.87 -5.51 -16.85
N ARG A 35 10.15 -6.81 -16.94
CA ARG A 35 9.47 -7.71 -17.89
C ARG A 35 7.98 -7.80 -17.60
N ILE A 36 7.58 -8.03 -16.34
CA ILE A 36 6.16 -8.13 -15.96
C ILE A 36 5.43 -6.79 -16.19
N LEU A 37 6.08 -5.67 -15.90
CA LEU A 37 5.54 -4.34 -16.21
C LEU A 37 5.37 -4.17 -17.72
N ALA A 38 6.38 -4.50 -18.53
CA ALA A 38 6.28 -4.42 -19.98
C ALA A 38 5.12 -5.27 -20.51
N ASP A 39 4.99 -6.52 -20.04
CA ASP A 39 3.86 -7.40 -20.39
C ASP A 39 2.51 -6.76 -20.05
N ALA A 40 2.42 -6.09 -18.88
CA ALA A 40 1.20 -5.39 -18.47
C ALA A 40 0.87 -4.18 -19.35
N TYR A 41 1.87 -3.38 -19.73
CA TYR A 41 1.69 -2.24 -20.63
C TYR A 41 1.37 -2.66 -22.07
N LEU A 42 1.80 -3.85 -22.48
CA LEU A 42 1.43 -4.46 -23.77
C LEU A 42 0.04 -5.09 -23.76
N ASN A 43 -0.60 -5.20 -22.59
CA ASN A 43 -1.94 -5.76 -22.42
C ASN A 43 -2.88 -4.77 -21.70
N PRO A 44 -3.18 -3.60 -22.31
CA PRO A 44 -4.08 -2.62 -21.72
C PRO A 44 -5.53 -3.10 -21.75
N VAL A 45 -6.27 -2.84 -20.68
CA VAL A 45 -7.72 -3.07 -20.58
C VAL A 45 -8.40 -1.73 -20.35
N THR A 46 -9.05 -1.18 -21.39
CA THR A 46 -9.81 0.06 -21.25
C THR A 46 -11.22 -0.21 -20.73
N ILE A 47 -11.67 0.64 -19.81
CA ILE A 47 -13.03 0.70 -19.30
C ILE A 47 -13.63 2.04 -19.66
N ASN A 48 -14.92 2.08 -20.02
CA ASN A 48 -15.64 3.33 -20.27
C ASN A 48 -16.15 3.91 -18.93
N PHE A 49 -15.20 4.11 -18.03
CA PHE A 49 -15.39 4.71 -16.72
C PHE A 49 -14.62 6.01 -16.63
N ASP A 50 -15.14 6.97 -15.84
CA ASP A 50 -14.54 8.28 -15.62
C ASP A 50 -14.12 8.37 -14.16
N MET A 51 -12.86 7.99 -13.88
CA MET A 51 -12.41 7.83 -12.49
C MET A 51 -12.42 9.17 -11.74
N MET A 52 -12.05 10.25 -12.43
CA MET A 52 -12.05 11.59 -11.85
C MET A 52 -13.46 12.04 -11.48
N ARG A 53 -14.42 11.98 -12.41
CA ARG A 53 -15.81 12.37 -12.11
C ARG A 53 -16.46 11.47 -11.06
N TYR A 54 -16.16 10.17 -11.07
CA TYR A 54 -16.62 9.27 -10.03
C TYR A 54 -16.13 9.73 -8.65
N SER A 55 -14.84 10.05 -8.53
CA SER A 55 -14.25 10.50 -7.27
C SER A 55 -14.83 11.83 -6.76
N GLU A 56 -15.24 12.73 -7.64
CA GLU A 56 -15.86 14.02 -7.29
C GLU A 56 -17.28 13.86 -6.72
N VAL A 57 -17.98 12.81 -7.13
CA VAL A 57 -19.35 12.53 -6.66
C VAL A 57 -19.34 11.85 -5.29
N LEU A 58 -18.24 11.18 -4.92
CA LEU A 58 -18.11 10.54 -3.62
C LEU A 58 -18.19 11.56 -2.47
N GLN A 59 -18.98 11.23 -1.46
CA GLN A 59 -19.06 12.02 -0.24
C GLN A 59 -17.82 11.80 0.62
N LYS A 60 -17.49 12.81 1.43
CA LYS A 60 -16.42 12.71 2.40
C LYS A 60 -16.71 11.55 3.36
N GLN A 61 -15.75 10.64 3.49
CA GLN A 61 -15.86 9.44 4.34
C GLN A 61 -16.93 8.43 3.91
N GLU A 62 -17.32 8.43 2.64
CA GLU A 62 -18.20 7.40 2.08
C GLU A 62 -17.51 6.03 2.11
N ARG A 63 -18.10 5.06 2.84
CA ARG A 63 -17.47 3.76 3.12
C ARG A 63 -17.81 2.66 2.13
N GLY A 64 -18.78 2.83 1.25
CA GLY A 64 -19.18 1.76 0.32
C GLY A 64 -20.20 0.75 0.87
N VAL A 65 -20.97 1.12 1.89
CA VAL A 65 -21.86 0.18 2.61
C VAL A 65 -23.34 0.61 2.61
N ASN A 66 -23.68 1.73 1.97
CA ASN A 66 -25.06 2.21 1.91
C ASN A 66 -25.70 1.78 0.59
N PRO A 67 -26.65 0.81 0.58
CA PRO A 67 -27.17 0.22 -0.65
C PRO A 67 -27.79 1.24 -1.61
N GLY A 68 -28.63 2.16 -1.11
CA GLY A 68 -29.26 3.16 -1.99
C GLY A 68 -28.26 4.14 -2.59
N ARG A 69 -27.15 4.37 -1.89
CA ARG A 69 -26.04 5.18 -2.41
C ARG A 69 -25.21 4.42 -3.45
N GLU A 70 -24.96 3.13 -3.24
CA GLU A 70 -24.31 2.26 -4.22
C GLU A 70 -25.15 2.15 -5.50
N GLU A 71 -26.46 1.97 -5.37
CA GLU A 71 -27.38 1.92 -6.50
C GLU A 71 -27.40 3.22 -7.29
N PHE A 72 -27.39 4.37 -6.61
CA PHE A 72 -27.24 5.68 -7.26
C PHE A 72 -25.92 5.79 -8.04
N LEU A 73 -24.80 5.35 -7.45
CA LEU A 73 -23.49 5.40 -8.11
C LEU A 73 -23.43 4.45 -9.32
N LEU A 74 -23.97 3.24 -9.19
CA LEU A 74 -24.05 2.26 -10.27
C LEU A 74 -24.94 2.75 -11.42
N THR A 75 -26.06 3.40 -11.11
CA THR A 75 -26.93 3.99 -12.14
C THR A 75 -26.23 5.13 -12.90
N ARG A 76 -25.44 5.94 -12.19
CA ARG A 76 -24.76 7.11 -12.77
C ARG A 76 -23.47 6.73 -13.50
N TYR A 77 -22.78 5.68 -13.05
CA TYR A 77 -21.51 5.20 -13.59
C TYR A 77 -21.58 3.68 -13.77
N PRO A 78 -22.41 3.18 -14.71
CA PRO A 78 -22.59 1.75 -14.89
C PRO A 78 -21.29 1.10 -15.40
N PRO A 79 -20.90 -0.07 -14.87
CA PRO A 79 -19.80 -0.82 -15.44
C PRO A 79 -20.20 -1.35 -16.82
N ASP A 80 -19.36 -1.14 -17.83
CA ASP A 80 -19.69 -1.57 -19.19
C ASP A 80 -19.61 -3.10 -19.36
N ARG A 81 -18.72 -3.73 -18.59
CA ARG A 81 -18.46 -5.17 -18.60
C ARG A 81 -17.76 -5.62 -17.32
N GLU A 82 -17.90 -6.90 -17.01
CA GLU A 82 -17.03 -7.57 -16.04
C GLU A 82 -15.61 -7.75 -16.62
N ILE A 83 -14.60 -7.62 -15.76
CA ILE A 83 -13.19 -7.71 -16.15
C ILE A 83 -12.51 -8.76 -15.31
N ILE A 84 -12.01 -9.80 -15.97
CA ILE A 84 -11.25 -10.88 -15.35
C ILE A 84 -9.79 -10.71 -15.76
N LEU A 85 -8.90 -10.62 -14.77
CA LEU A 85 -7.47 -10.39 -14.97
C LEU A 85 -6.68 -11.66 -14.62
N GLU A 86 -6.24 -12.39 -15.64
CA GLU A 86 -5.48 -13.64 -15.47
C GLU A 86 -3.98 -13.46 -15.72
N ARG A 87 -3.62 -12.48 -16.55
CA ARG A 87 -2.24 -12.16 -16.98
C ARG A 87 -1.92 -10.70 -16.66
N PRO A 88 -0.63 -10.30 -16.66
CA PRO A 88 -0.25 -8.91 -16.41
C PRO A 88 -1.06 -7.94 -17.29
N ALA A 89 -1.59 -6.89 -16.69
CA ALA A 89 -2.45 -5.93 -17.38
C ALA A 89 -2.46 -4.57 -16.69
N VAL A 90 -2.61 -3.51 -17.48
CA VAL A 90 -2.92 -2.16 -17.00
C VAL A 90 -4.36 -1.85 -17.35
N VAL A 91 -5.19 -1.60 -16.34
CA VAL A 91 -6.57 -1.14 -16.51
C VAL A 91 -6.55 0.38 -16.63
N LEU A 92 -7.13 0.88 -17.72
CA LEU A 92 -7.20 2.30 -18.04
C LEU A 92 -8.65 2.77 -18.07
N ASP A 93 -8.91 3.94 -17.52
CA ASP A 93 -10.20 4.62 -17.70
C ASP A 93 -10.35 5.17 -19.13
N LYS A 94 -11.50 5.77 -19.44
CA LYS A 94 -11.79 6.25 -20.81
C LYS A 94 -10.88 7.40 -21.28
N PHE A 95 -10.17 8.04 -20.36
CA PHE A 95 -9.22 9.12 -20.62
C PHE A 95 -7.76 8.65 -20.55
N GLY A 96 -7.53 7.34 -20.38
CA GLY A 96 -6.19 6.78 -20.28
C GLY A 96 -5.56 6.92 -18.90
N LEU A 97 -6.32 7.29 -17.85
CA LEU A 97 -5.82 7.24 -16.49
C LEU A 97 -5.71 5.79 -16.04
N ILE A 98 -4.57 5.43 -15.45
CA ILE A 98 -4.42 4.11 -14.84
C ILE A 98 -5.42 4.02 -13.67
N VAL A 99 -6.16 2.92 -13.62
CA VAL A 99 -7.07 2.58 -12.51
C VAL A 99 -6.46 1.48 -11.65
N LEU A 100 -5.87 0.48 -12.30
CA LEU A 100 -5.25 -0.67 -11.66
C LEU A 100 -4.10 -1.16 -12.53
N SER A 101 -3.02 -1.62 -11.90
CA SER A 101 -2.03 -2.47 -12.57
C SER A 101 -2.00 -3.81 -11.88
N TYR A 102 -2.40 -4.85 -12.61
CA TYR A 102 -2.36 -6.23 -12.15
C TYR A 102 -1.07 -6.88 -12.63
N LEU A 103 -0.20 -7.22 -11.68
CA LEU A 103 1.16 -7.70 -11.96
C LEU A 103 1.41 -9.06 -11.27
N PRO A 104 0.76 -10.14 -11.73
CA PRO A 104 0.92 -11.45 -11.14
C PRO A 104 2.38 -11.92 -11.26
N GLY A 105 2.92 -12.44 -10.17
CA GLY A 105 4.29 -12.94 -10.13
C GLY A 105 5.38 -11.85 -10.20
N ALA A 106 5.05 -10.55 -10.10
CA ALA A 106 6.04 -9.47 -10.11
C ALA A 106 7.06 -9.54 -8.97
N ILE A 107 6.68 -10.19 -7.86
CA ILE A 107 7.54 -10.40 -6.70
C ILE A 107 8.03 -11.85 -6.74
N ASP A 108 9.34 -12.06 -6.87
CA ASP A 108 9.92 -13.40 -6.94
C ASP A 108 9.82 -14.17 -5.62
N ALA A 109 9.99 -15.49 -5.70
CA ALA A 109 9.83 -16.38 -4.57
C ALA A 109 10.82 -16.12 -3.42
N ALA A 110 12.05 -15.71 -3.71
CA ALA A 110 13.03 -15.38 -2.67
C ALA A 110 12.57 -14.13 -1.91
N ILE A 111 12.03 -13.14 -2.63
CA ILE A 111 11.45 -11.95 -2.02
C ILE A 111 10.24 -12.28 -1.16
N GLN A 112 9.32 -13.10 -1.68
CA GLN A 112 8.15 -13.55 -0.93
C GLN A 112 8.53 -14.32 0.33
N ASN A 113 9.57 -15.15 0.29
CA ASN A 113 10.07 -15.89 1.46
C ASN A 113 10.63 -14.95 2.53
N ASP A 114 11.40 -13.94 2.15
CA ASP A 114 11.90 -12.95 3.10
C ASP A 114 10.76 -12.10 3.70
N MET A 115 9.75 -11.74 2.91
CA MET A 115 8.54 -11.09 3.40
C MET A 115 7.78 -11.97 4.42
N LEU A 116 7.71 -13.27 4.16
CA LEU A 116 7.12 -14.24 5.06
C LEU A 116 7.93 -14.37 6.36
N SER A 117 9.26 -14.52 6.27
CA SER A 117 10.15 -14.59 7.43
C SER A 117 10.06 -13.32 8.28
N ALA A 118 10.02 -12.14 7.66
CA ALA A 118 9.77 -10.88 8.36
C ALA A 118 8.41 -10.90 9.07
N THR A 119 7.36 -11.40 8.41
CA THR A 119 6.01 -11.52 8.99
C THR A 119 5.99 -12.45 10.21
N MET A 120 6.68 -13.59 10.15
CA MET A 120 6.80 -14.53 11.27
C MET A 120 7.47 -13.89 12.50
N MET A 121 8.47 -13.02 12.29
CA MET A 121 9.12 -12.27 13.37
C MET A 121 8.19 -11.23 14.04
N MET A 122 7.05 -10.91 13.43
CA MET A 122 6.06 -9.95 13.93
C MET A 122 4.89 -10.61 14.67
N SER A 123 4.98 -11.91 15.00
CA SER A 123 3.93 -12.69 15.67
C SER A 123 3.33 -11.98 16.89
N GLY A 124 4.18 -11.48 17.80
CA GLY A 124 3.75 -10.78 19.02
C GLY A 124 2.89 -9.55 18.73
N PRO A 125 3.38 -8.56 17.97
CA PRO A 125 2.59 -7.38 17.60
C PRO A 125 1.36 -7.68 16.74
N LEU A 126 1.43 -8.68 15.85
CA LEU A 126 0.27 -9.13 15.07
C LEU A 126 -0.83 -9.66 15.98
N GLY A 127 -0.52 -10.57 16.90
CA GLY A 127 -1.52 -11.11 17.84
C GLY A 127 -2.14 -10.02 18.73
N LYS A 128 -1.33 -9.07 19.19
CA LYS A 128 -1.80 -7.92 19.99
C LYS A 128 -2.65 -6.91 19.21
N SER A 129 -2.61 -6.96 17.88
CA SER A 129 -3.39 -6.05 17.05
C SER A 129 -4.87 -6.42 16.96
N ILE A 130 -5.23 -7.66 17.32
CA ILE A 130 -6.61 -8.13 17.25
C ILE A 130 -7.41 -7.60 18.43
N THR A 131 -8.59 -7.05 18.13
CA THR A 131 -9.50 -6.38 19.07
C THR A 131 -10.86 -7.09 19.11
N ARG A 132 -11.54 -7.02 20.25
CA ARG A 132 -12.86 -7.66 20.47
C ARG A 132 -14.05 -6.70 20.38
N GLY A 133 -13.86 -5.51 19.82
CA GLY A 133 -14.92 -4.51 19.66
C GLY A 133 -15.35 -3.83 20.97
N THR A 134 -14.52 -3.89 22.02
CA THR A 134 -14.82 -3.32 23.34
C THR A 134 -14.36 -1.87 23.47
N SER A 135 -13.50 -1.38 22.57
CA SER A 135 -13.01 0.00 22.58
C SER A 135 -13.64 0.84 21.46
N PRO A 136 -13.93 2.13 21.69
CA PRO A 136 -14.29 3.08 20.62
C PRO A 136 -13.20 3.25 19.55
N LYS A 137 -11.97 2.78 19.82
CA LYS A 137 -10.84 2.79 18.88
C LYS A 137 -10.77 1.54 18.01
N ASP A 138 -11.60 0.54 18.30
CA ASP A 138 -11.61 -0.70 17.54
C ASP A 138 -12.16 -0.41 16.16
N THR A 139 -11.43 -0.87 15.15
CA THR A 139 -11.81 -0.68 13.75
C THR A 139 -12.11 -2.04 13.15
N TRP A 140 -12.90 -2.07 12.08
CA TRP A 140 -13.10 -3.31 11.32
C TRP A 140 -11.77 -3.94 10.88
N ARG A 141 -10.71 -3.14 10.72
CA ARG A 141 -9.35 -3.60 10.35
C ARG A 141 -8.67 -4.46 11.40
N THR A 142 -9.12 -4.41 12.66
CA THR A 142 -8.53 -5.10 13.82
C THR A 142 -9.51 -6.04 14.51
N HIS A 143 -10.79 -6.04 14.14
CA HIS A 143 -11.81 -6.85 14.80
C HIS A 143 -11.60 -8.35 14.57
N GLU A 144 -11.70 -9.16 15.64
CA GLU A 144 -11.39 -10.60 15.62
C GLU A 144 -12.25 -11.40 14.62
N SER A 145 -13.50 -11.00 14.40
CA SER A 145 -14.39 -11.66 13.41
C SER A 145 -13.86 -11.61 11.97
N ASN A 146 -12.92 -10.70 11.69
CA ASN A 146 -12.36 -10.51 10.36
C ASN A 146 -11.03 -11.25 10.18
N PHE A 147 -10.64 -12.13 11.10
CA PHE A 147 -9.43 -12.93 10.99
C PHE A 147 -9.75 -14.42 10.93
N GLN A 148 -9.07 -15.12 10.01
CA GLN A 148 -9.09 -16.56 9.96
C GLN A 148 -7.92 -17.14 10.75
N ILE A 149 -8.12 -18.35 11.28
CA ILE A 149 -7.05 -19.11 11.93
C ILE A 149 -6.03 -19.51 10.86
N SER A 150 -4.74 -19.27 11.12
CA SER A 150 -3.70 -19.68 10.17
C SER A 150 -3.45 -21.19 10.22
N GLU A 151 -3.29 -21.81 9.06
CA GLU A 151 -2.95 -23.23 8.97
C GLU A 151 -1.44 -23.52 9.14
N HIS A 152 -0.59 -22.50 9.29
CA HIS A 152 0.88 -22.65 9.18
C HIS A 152 1.69 -21.90 10.24
N GLY A 153 1.13 -21.70 11.43
CA GLY A 153 1.83 -21.03 12.54
C GLY A 153 2.07 -19.53 12.34
N LEU A 154 1.39 -18.90 11.39
CA LEU A 154 1.41 -17.46 11.21
C LEU A 154 0.41 -16.80 12.17
N THR A 155 0.86 -15.84 12.96
CA THR A 155 -0.07 -15.12 13.82
C THR A 155 -0.92 -14.16 12.99
N SER A 156 -2.24 -14.37 13.00
CA SER A 156 -3.20 -13.44 12.40
C SER A 156 -3.09 -12.07 13.05
N GLY A 157 -3.31 -11.01 12.27
CA GLY A 157 -3.22 -9.64 12.77
C GLY A 157 -3.02 -8.62 11.65
N CYS A 158 -3.12 -7.34 12.03
CA CYS A 158 -2.92 -6.21 11.15
C CYS A 158 -2.15 -5.11 11.88
N ILE A 159 -0.96 -4.76 11.39
CA ILE A 159 -0.15 -3.67 11.94
C ILE A 159 0.16 -2.64 10.86
N ASN A 160 0.17 -1.38 11.22
CA ASN A 160 0.61 -0.30 10.34
C ASN A 160 1.97 0.22 10.83
N LEU A 161 2.95 0.20 9.94
CA LEU A 161 4.26 0.82 10.10
C LEU A 161 4.22 2.20 9.44
N PHE A 162 4.80 3.21 10.08
CA PHE A 162 4.80 4.58 9.56
C PHE A 162 6.24 5.11 9.49
N ALA A 163 6.60 5.76 8.38
CA ALA A 163 7.85 6.53 8.26
C ALA A 163 7.86 7.69 9.27
N GLY A 164 6.68 8.30 9.42
CA GLY A 164 6.32 9.39 10.30
C GLY A 164 4.82 9.67 10.12
N VAL A 165 4.10 9.96 11.20
CA VAL A 165 2.68 10.36 11.16
C VAL A 165 2.53 11.84 10.78
N VAL A 166 1.99 12.10 9.59
CA VAL A 166 1.32 13.37 9.27
C VAL A 166 -0.18 13.15 9.52
N PRO A 167 -0.83 13.87 10.45
CA PRO A 167 -2.26 13.68 10.70
C PRO A 167 -3.08 14.06 9.47
N ALA A 168 -3.87 13.12 8.92
CA ALA A 168 -4.76 13.35 7.78
C ALA A 168 -6.03 14.17 8.11
N SER A 169 -6.05 14.91 9.22
CA SER A 169 -7.23 15.63 9.68
C SER A 169 -6.86 16.91 10.44
N SER A 170 -6.25 17.86 9.75
CA SER A 170 -6.46 19.30 9.96
C SER A 170 -5.70 20.05 8.89
N SER A 171 -6.31 21.14 8.43
CA SER A 171 -5.76 22.16 7.55
C SER A 171 -4.24 22.39 7.69
N TRP A 172 -3.55 22.26 6.56
CA TRP A 172 -2.36 23.00 6.13
C TRP A 172 -1.29 23.38 7.18
N LEU A 173 -0.09 22.85 6.95
CA LEU A 173 1.23 23.44 7.22
C LEU A 173 1.69 23.70 8.66
N HIS A 174 0.84 23.80 9.68
CA HIS A 174 1.27 24.48 10.92
C HIS A 174 1.50 23.63 12.18
N SER A 175 1.32 22.31 12.18
CA SER A 175 1.68 21.49 13.36
C SER A 175 1.91 20.02 13.03
N PHE A 176 3.18 19.61 12.97
CA PHE A 176 3.59 18.21 12.89
C PHE A 176 3.53 17.54 14.26
N THR A 177 2.33 17.19 14.73
CA THR A 177 2.22 16.40 15.98
C THR A 177 2.24 14.90 15.66
N LEU A 178 3.45 14.35 15.64
CA LEU A 178 3.75 12.96 15.36
C LEU A 178 3.38 12.05 16.54
N LYS A 179 2.20 11.41 16.49
CA LYS A 179 1.85 10.32 17.43
C LYS A 179 2.34 8.99 16.87
N CYS A 180 3.52 8.54 17.28
CA CYS A 180 3.92 7.13 17.10
C CYS A 180 2.99 6.23 17.92
N ARG A 181 1.96 5.69 17.27
CA ARG A 181 1.14 4.64 17.88
C ARG A 181 1.83 3.31 17.60
N LEU A 182 2.35 2.75 18.69
CA LEU A 182 3.18 1.57 18.86
C LEU A 182 4.69 1.91 18.96
N PRO A 183 5.34 1.61 20.10
CA PRO A 183 6.78 1.52 20.17
C PRO A 183 7.19 0.22 19.46
N LEU A 184 7.04 0.19 18.13
CA LEU A 184 7.70 -0.83 17.34
C LEU A 184 9.19 -0.53 17.47
N LYS A 185 9.89 -1.42 18.19
CA LYS A 185 11.35 -1.34 18.37
C LYS A 185 11.97 -1.12 16.98
N ALA A 186 12.96 -0.22 16.87
CA ALA A 186 13.69 0.04 15.63
C ALA A 186 14.09 -1.24 14.89
N THR A 187 14.34 -2.33 15.64
CA THR A 187 14.54 -3.70 15.15
C THR A 187 13.43 -4.22 14.24
N MET A 188 12.15 -3.95 14.49
CA MET A 188 11.04 -4.49 13.69
C MET A 188 10.81 -3.70 12.39
N VAL A 189 11.01 -2.38 12.42
CA VAL A 189 11.13 -1.56 11.20
C VAL A 189 12.39 -1.98 10.43
N ARG A 190 13.52 -2.20 11.11
CA ARG A 190 14.71 -2.80 10.52
C ARG A 190 14.52 -4.22 10.00
N LEU A 191 13.61 -5.04 10.52
CA LEU A 191 13.42 -6.42 10.04
C LEU A 191 12.42 -6.47 8.88
N THR A 192 11.44 -5.57 8.84
CA THR A 192 10.40 -5.52 7.80
C THR A 192 10.74 -4.54 6.67
N VAL A 193 11.43 -3.44 6.98
CA VAL A 193 11.85 -2.38 6.04
C VAL A 193 13.38 -2.37 5.87
N GLY A 194 14.18 -2.58 6.94
CA GLY A 194 15.65 -2.46 6.90
C GLY A 194 16.46 -3.68 6.43
N ARG A 195 16.07 -4.93 6.71
CA ARG A 195 16.68 -6.16 6.17
C ARG A 195 16.25 -6.39 4.73
N CYS A 196 15.15 -5.75 4.33
CA CYS A 196 14.73 -5.59 2.95
C CYS A 196 15.48 -4.47 2.21
N ALA A 197 16.20 -3.58 2.92
CA ALA A 197 16.84 -2.39 2.32
C ALA A 197 18.05 -2.72 1.45
N ASP A 198 18.85 -3.72 1.81
CA ASP A 198 20.02 -4.14 1.02
C ASP A 198 19.64 -4.80 -0.31
N ARG A 199 18.37 -5.17 -0.52
CA ARG A 199 17.95 -5.97 -1.69
C ARG A 199 16.76 -5.45 -2.50
N ARG A 200 16.01 -4.40 -2.12
CA ARG A 200 14.65 -4.19 -2.71
C ARG A 200 14.08 -2.77 -2.77
N PRO A 201 14.62 -1.87 -3.61
CA PRO A 201 13.84 -0.76 -4.14
C PRO A 201 12.70 -1.19 -5.09
N LEU A 202 12.30 -2.47 -5.19
CA LEU A 202 11.35 -2.94 -6.21
C LEU A 202 9.97 -2.27 -6.13
N LEU A 203 9.37 -2.11 -4.94
CA LEU A 203 8.07 -1.42 -4.83
C LEU A 203 8.18 0.08 -5.14
N PRO A 204 9.19 0.82 -4.61
CA PRO A 204 9.48 2.17 -5.07
C PRO A 204 9.76 2.28 -6.58
N LEU A 205 10.47 1.32 -7.19
CA LEU A 205 10.76 1.30 -8.62
C LEU A 205 9.51 1.02 -9.45
N GLN A 206 8.69 0.06 -9.02
CA GLN A 206 7.39 -0.20 -9.61
C GLN A 206 6.54 1.08 -9.61
N LEU A 207 6.45 1.77 -8.46
CA LEU A 207 5.74 3.03 -8.36
C LEU A 207 6.35 4.10 -9.28
N ARG A 208 7.67 4.18 -9.38
CA ARG A 208 8.36 5.14 -10.26
C ARG A 208 7.97 4.93 -11.72
N VAL A 209 7.81 3.69 -12.17
CA VAL A 209 7.39 3.36 -13.54
C VAL A 209 5.89 3.61 -13.71
N MET A 210 5.06 3.09 -12.81
CA MET A 210 3.60 3.17 -12.90
C MET A 210 3.05 4.58 -12.71
N HIS A 211 3.65 5.35 -11.80
CA HIS A 211 3.16 6.66 -11.37
C HIS A 211 4.29 7.57 -10.88
N SER A 212 5.17 7.95 -11.80
CA SER A 212 6.38 8.75 -11.52
C SER A 212 6.13 10.01 -10.68
N GLY A 213 5.03 10.74 -10.93
CA GLY A 213 4.67 11.93 -10.16
C GLY A 213 4.40 11.64 -8.67
N LEU A 214 3.82 10.48 -8.36
CA LEU A 214 3.54 10.07 -6.98
C LEU A 214 4.82 9.60 -6.30
N TYR A 215 5.67 8.85 -7.01
CA TYR A 215 7.02 8.52 -6.55
C TYR A 215 7.83 9.76 -6.15
N TRP A 216 7.91 10.76 -7.02
CA TRP A 216 8.69 11.97 -6.75
C TRP A 216 8.09 12.82 -5.64
N SER A 217 6.76 12.93 -5.57
CA SER A 217 6.10 13.67 -4.48
C SER A 217 6.31 12.99 -3.13
N SER A 218 6.28 11.66 -3.09
CA SER A 218 6.62 10.87 -1.92
C SER A 218 8.08 11.05 -1.49
N LEU A 219 9.01 10.94 -2.43
CA LEU A 219 10.44 11.13 -2.14
C LEU A 219 10.69 12.54 -1.58
N THR A 220 10.08 13.56 -2.19
CA THR A 220 10.17 14.96 -1.72
C THR A 220 9.64 15.11 -0.31
N THR A 221 8.50 14.47 -0.01
CA THR A 221 7.90 14.48 1.34
C THR A 221 8.86 13.86 2.36
N GLN A 222 9.53 12.75 2.01
CA GLN A 222 10.48 12.09 2.91
C GLN A 222 11.75 12.90 3.15
N LEU A 223 12.31 13.50 2.09
CA LEU A 223 13.47 14.38 2.21
C LEU A 223 13.12 15.61 3.06
N GLY A 224 11.94 16.20 2.84
CA GLY A 224 11.43 17.31 3.65
C GLY A 224 11.24 16.94 5.12
N LEU A 225 10.73 15.74 5.42
CA LEU A 225 10.67 15.22 6.80
C LEU A 225 12.06 15.05 7.42
N GLY A 226 13.07 14.66 6.63
CA GLY A 226 14.47 14.58 7.08
C GLY A 226 15.01 15.95 7.47
N VAL A 227 14.89 16.94 6.58
CA VAL A 227 15.32 18.33 6.83
C VAL A 227 14.60 18.91 8.06
N TRP A 228 13.29 18.69 8.16
CA TRP A 228 12.51 19.12 9.32
C TRP A 228 13.01 18.47 10.61
N ALA A 229 13.31 17.16 10.58
CA ALA A 229 13.76 16.41 11.73
C ALA A 229 15.12 16.91 12.26
N ASP A 230 16.03 17.24 11.34
CA ASP A 230 17.33 17.82 11.66
C ASP A 230 17.19 19.23 12.26
N THR A 231 16.33 20.05 11.68
CA THR A 231 16.05 21.43 12.13
C THR A 231 15.43 21.46 13.54
N HIS A 232 14.61 20.48 13.88
CA HIS A 232 13.92 20.38 15.18
C HIS A 232 14.63 19.45 16.17
N HIS A 233 15.86 19.03 15.86
CA HIS A 233 16.69 18.15 16.70
C HIS A 233 15.99 16.87 17.16
N THR A 234 15.13 16.31 16.31
CA THR A 234 14.40 15.07 16.61
C THR A 234 15.25 13.85 16.21
N GLN A 235 16.29 13.56 16.99
CA GLN A 235 17.27 12.49 16.68
C GLN A 235 16.61 11.12 16.44
N THR A 236 15.52 10.82 17.15
CA THR A 236 14.71 9.61 16.98
C THR A 236 14.06 9.55 15.59
N MET A 237 13.59 10.69 15.06
CA MET A 237 12.99 10.77 13.73
C MET A 237 14.03 10.63 12.64
N GLY A 238 15.15 11.38 12.74
CA GLY A 238 16.25 11.29 11.77
C GLY A 238 16.79 9.85 11.67
N THR A 239 16.89 9.15 12.81
CA THR A 239 17.30 7.72 12.81
C THR A 239 16.28 6.82 12.14
N ARG A 240 14.97 7.02 12.40
CA ARG A 240 13.91 6.23 11.78
C ARG A 240 13.79 6.45 10.28
N LEU A 241 13.93 7.69 9.81
CA LEU A 241 13.90 8.02 8.39
C LEU A 241 15.10 7.40 7.66
N ARG A 242 16.28 7.37 8.28
CA ARG A 242 17.44 6.62 7.74
C ARG A 242 17.20 5.12 7.64
N GLU A 243 16.38 4.56 8.51
CA GLU A 243 16.00 3.13 8.50
C GLU A 243 14.78 2.85 7.59
N TRP A 244 14.10 3.89 7.10
CA TRP A 244 12.90 3.79 6.27
C TRP A 244 13.26 3.77 4.78
N ALA A 245 13.56 2.57 4.26
CA ALA A 245 14.02 2.35 2.88
C ALA A 245 12.89 2.33 1.81
N SER A 246 11.81 3.08 2.01
CA SER A 246 10.60 2.99 1.20
C SER A 246 10.07 4.37 0.90
N VAL A 247 9.58 4.67 -0.31
CA VAL A 247 8.91 5.96 -0.64
C VAL A 247 7.47 6.03 -0.13
N PHE A 248 6.93 4.94 0.39
CA PHE A 248 5.59 4.92 0.97
C PHE A 248 5.64 5.49 2.39
N THR A 249 4.65 6.28 2.77
CA THR A 249 4.58 6.84 4.14
C THR A 249 4.10 5.83 5.17
N VAL A 250 3.34 4.83 4.72
CA VAL A 250 2.74 3.79 5.56
C VAL A 250 2.94 2.44 4.87
N VAL A 251 3.26 1.42 5.68
CA VAL A 251 3.26 0.00 5.26
C VAL A 251 2.39 -0.76 6.25
N ALA A 252 1.23 -1.23 5.78
CA ALA A 252 0.37 -2.13 6.53
C ALA A 252 0.81 -3.58 6.29
N VAL A 253 1.01 -4.35 7.36
CA VAL A 253 1.23 -5.80 7.30
C VAL A 253 -0.03 -6.49 7.80
N MET A 254 -0.65 -7.27 6.92
CA MET A 254 -1.90 -7.97 7.16
C MET A 254 -1.68 -9.46 7.00
N CYS A 255 -2.02 -10.22 8.05
CA CYS A 255 -1.97 -11.66 8.07
C CYS A 255 -3.36 -12.23 8.34
N ASN A 256 -3.85 -13.04 7.41
CA ASN A 256 -5.13 -13.78 7.46
C ASN A 256 -6.34 -12.91 7.84
N ARG A 257 -6.37 -11.68 7.34
CA ARG A 257 -7.48 -10.76 7.55
C ARG A 257 -8.40 -10.77 6.33
N TYR A 258 -9.69 -11.00 6.56
CA TYR A 258 -10.74 -10.71 5.60
C TYR A 258 -10.89 -9.19 5.44
N THR A 259 -10.92 -8.73 4.19
CA THR A 259 -11.15 -7.33 3.89
C THR A 259 -12.62 -7.17 3.52
N LEU A 260 -13.40 -6.59 4.42
CA LEU A 260 -14.80 -6.25 4.14
C LEU A 260 -14.88 -5.24 2.99
N LEU A 261 -16.03 -5.23 2.30
CA LEU A 261 -16.33 -4.21 1.31
C LEU A 261 -16.17 -2.82 1.95
N HIS A 262 -15.27 -2.03 1.38
CA HIS A 262 -15.03 -0.68 1.85
C HIS A 262 -14.42 0.19 0.75
N ARG A 263 -14.57 1.51 0.89
CA ARG A 263 -13.79 2.53 0.16
C ARG A 263 -12.77 3.19 1.07
N ASP A 264 -11.60 3.52 0.54
CA ASP A 264 -10.65 4.35 1.26
C ASP A 264 -11.07 5.82 1.18
N ALA A 265 -11.78 6.24 2.21
CA ALA A 265 -12.31 7.59 2.42
C ALA A 265 -11.31 8.74 2.31
N LEU A 266 -10.01 8.46 2.41
CA LEU A 266 -8.94 9.46 2.37
C LEU A 266 -8.15 9.42 1.07
N SER A 267 -8.42 8.45 0.19
CA SER A 267 -7.75 8.36 -1.10
C SER A 267 -8.31 9.36 -2.10
N ARG A 268 -7.46 9.81 -3.02
CA ARG A 268 -7.85 10.63 -4.17
C ARG A 268 -7.74 9.76 -5.42
N ALA A 269 -8.47 10.08 -6.49
CA ALA A 269 -8.39 9.33 -7.75
C ALA A 269 -6.96 9.19 -8.33
N GLN A 270 -6.08 10.14 -7.99
CA GLN A 270 -4.68 10.16 -8.43
C GLN A 270 -3.72 9.43 -7.46
N TRP A 271 -4.22 8.94 -6.33
CA TRP A 271 -3.43 8.22 -5.34
C TRP A 271 -3.59 6.72 -5.58
N PHE A 272 -2.46 6.02 -5.54
CA PHE A 272 -2.42 4.58 -5.73
C PHE A 272 -1.93 3.92 -4.48
N ASP A 273 -2.60 2.88 -4.02
CA ASP A 273 -1.99 1.97 -3.05
C ASP A 273 -1.30 0.83 -3.79
N ILE A 274 -0.17 0.35 -3.26
CA ILE A 274 0.44 -0.89 -3.73
C ILE A 274 0.13 -1.99 -2.73
N MET A 275 -0.50 -3.05 -3.23
CA MET A 275 -0.75 -4.27 -2.49
C MET A 275 0.11 -5.41 -3.01
N THR A 276 0.81 -6.10 -2.12
CA THR A 276 1.57 -7.31 -2.43
C THR A 276 1.18 -8.46 -1.52
N SER A 277 1.02 -9.65 -2.11
CA SER A 277 0.83 -10.90 -1.39
C SER A 277 2.07 -11.79 -1.49
N SER A 278 2.35 -12.54 -0.44
CA SER A 278 3.40 -13.56 -0.38
C SER A 278 2.72 -14.89 -0.12
N ARG A 279 3.01 -15.90 -0.96
CA ARG A 279 2.30 -17.20 -1.09
C ARG A 279 0.94 -17.14 -1.77
N GLN A 280 0.83 -17.99 -2.79
CA GLN A 280 -0.35 -18.30 -3.57
C GLN A 280 -1.01 -19.55 -2.97
N LEU A 281 -2.00 -19.36 -2.11
CA LEU A 281 -2.96 -20.40 -1.73
C LEU A 281 -4.23 -19.66 -1.28
N TYR A 282 -5.00 -19.23 -2.28
CA TYR A 282 -6.45 -19.14 -2.13
C TYR A 282 -7.01 -20.37 -2.84
N ILE A 283 -7.23 -21.45 -2.08
CA ILE A 283 -8.31 -22.39 -2.42
C ILE A 283 -9.47 -21.93 -1.55
N GLY A 284 -10.41 -21.25 -2.19
CA GLY A 284 -11.58 -20.69 -1.55
C GLY A 284 -12.53 -20.27 -2.65
N ALA A 285 -13.08 -21.27 -3.35
CA ALA A 285 -14.37 -21.11 -3.99
C ALA A 285 -15.35 -20.76 -2.85
N ASN A 286 -15.66 -19.48 -2.74
CA ASN A 286 -16.82 -19.05 -1.99
C ASN A 286 -17.69 -18.31 -2.99
N GLU A 287 -18.84 -18.91 -3.30
CA GLU A 287 -19.83 -18.46 -4.30
C GLU A 287 -20.45 -17.09 -3.98
N ASP A 288 -19.96 -16.41 -2.93
CA ASP A 288 -20.44 -15.13 -2.42
C ASP A 288 -19.42 -13.98 -2.56
N ALA A 289 -18.30 -14.17 -3.27
CA ALA A 289 -17.48 -13.05 -3.76
C ALA A 289 -18.17 -12.35 -4.95
N LYS A 290 -19.44 -11.98 -4.77
CA LYS A 290 -20.13 -11.11 -5.70
C LYS A 290 -19.70 -9.68 -5.41
N TYR A 291 -19.30 -9.00 -6.49
CA TYR A 291 -19.14 -7.56 -6.60
C TYR A 291 -17.78 -6.97 -6.17
N TRP A 292 -16.87 -6.90 -7.14
CA TRP A 292 -16.00 -5.72 -7.28
C TRP A 292 -16.80 -4.65 -8.04
N HIS A 293 -17.13 -3.56 -7.36
CA HIS A 293 -17.76 -2.35 -7.92
C HIS A 293 -16.90 -1.13 -7.59
#